data_AF-A0A8L8KAF1-F1
#
_entry.id   AF-A0A8L8KAF1-F1
#
_cell.length_a   1.000
_cell.length_b   1.000
_cell.length_c   1.000
_cell.angle_alpha   90.00
_cell.angle_beta   90.00
_cell.angle_gamma   90.00
#
_symmetry.space_group_name_H-M   'P 1'
#
loop_
_entity.id
_entity.type
_entity.pdbx_description
1 polymer ?
#
loop_
_entity_poly.entity_id
_entity_poly.type
_entity_poly.pdbx_seq_one_letter_code
_entity_poly.pdbx_strand_id
1 'polypeptide(L)'
;LAAVIPNSHILNQVVLTDPAIAVRGAIERAQELAVVIPNSHILNQVDIVCFGVGSGGTCTGVGRFLKEKNPNIKVYPVEPFESSVINGLSHSPHKIQGMGIGMIPEVLDQSLYTEALRVHSDDAIAMAKRLAIEEAILGGISSGANVCAAIQLAKRPENRGKLIVTTVNSFGERYLSTALYSEIREKVAAMDQMTLEESIASAKAYLGI
;
A
#
# COMPACT_ATOMS: atom_id res chain seq x y z
N LEU A 1 19.82 -30.12 14.45
CA LEU A 1 20.08 -29.60 15.81
C LEU A 1 19.63 -28.15 15.85
N ALA A 2 18.41 -27.87 16.31
CA ALA A 2 18.02 -26.50 16.63
C ALA A 2 18.50 -26.24 18.06
N ALA A 3 19.53 -25.39 18.22
CA ALA A 3 19.90 -24.90 19.54
C ALA A 3 18.73 -24.07 20.08
N VAL A 4 18.03 -24.58 21.09
CA VAL A 4 17.01 -23.81 21.80
C VAL A 4 17.74 -22.77 22.64
N ILE A 5 17.68 -21.51 22.22
CA ILE A 5 18.21 -20.39 23.00
C ILE A 5 17.30 -20.22 24.23
N PRO A 6 17.80 -20.39 25.46
CA PRO A 6 17.00 -20.19 26.66
C PRO A 6 16.43 -18.76 26.69
N ASN A 7 15.15 -18.60 27.04
CA ASN A 7 14.40 -17.33 27.00
C ASN A 7 14.19 -16.73 25.60
N SER A 8 14.34 -17.51 24.52
CA SER A 8 13.89 -17.09 23.20
C SER A 8 12.39 -17.30 23.05
N HIS A 9 11.70 -16.28 22.54
CA HIS A 9 10.30 -16.35 22.14
C HIS A 9 10.24 -16.16 20.63
N ILE A 10 9.70 -17.14 19.91
CA ILE A 10 9.32 -16.97 18.51
C ILE A 10 7.94 -16.32 18.51
N LEU A 11 7.86 -15.07 18.04
CA LEU A 11 6.59 -14.40 17.85
C LEU A 11 5.91 -15.02 16.62
N ASN A 12 5.00 -15.98 16.82
CA ASN A 12 4.13 -16.49 15.76
C ASN A 12 3.24 -15.34 15.28
N GLN A 13 3.34 -14.97 14.00
CA GLN A 13 2.61 -13.89 13.33
C GLN A 13 2.32 -12.69 14.24
N VAL A 14 3.32 -11.83 14.38
CA VAL A 14 3.24 -10.70 15.29
C VAL A 14 2.12 -9.74 14.85
N VAL A 15 1.02 -9.69 15.60
CA VAL A 15 0.16 -8.51 15.63
C VAL A 15 0.96 -7.43 16.37
N LEU A 16 1.91 -6.80 15.67
CA LEU A 16 2.78 -5.76 16.23
C LEU A 16 1.97 -4.56 16.73
N THR A 17 0.81 -4.35 16.13
CA THR A 17 -0.13 -3.25 16.41
C THR A 17 -1.54 -3.75 16.11
N ASP A 18 -2.52 -3.43 16.95
CA ASP A 18 -3.95 -3.63 16.63
C ASP A 18 -4.38 -2.53 15.63
N PRO A 19 -4.69 -2.88 14.37
CA PRO A 19 -5.06 -1.88 13.38
C PRO A 19 -6.36 -1.15 13.72
N ALA A 20 -7.23 -1.74 14.55
CA ALA A 20 -8.42 -1.06 15.04
C ALA A 20 -8.06 0.08 16.00
N ILE A 21 -7.05 -0.10 16.86
CA ILE A 21 -6.52 0.99 17.71
C ILE A 21 -5.92 2.09 16.84
N ALA A 22 -5.11 1.71 15.83
CA ALA A 22 -4.50 2.66 14.92
C ALA A 22 -5.55 3.51 14.17
N VAL A 23 -6.63 2.89 13.67
CA VAL A 23 -7.72 3.62 13.00
C VAL A 23 -8.49 4.51 13.96
N ARG A 24 -8.79 4.05 15.18
CA ARG A 24 -9.43 4.90 16.18
C ARG A 24 -8.59 6.14 16.49
N GLY A 25 -7.30 5.95 16.78
CA GLY A 25 -6.40 7.06 17.04
C GLY A 25 -6.23 8.00 15.83
N ALA A 26 -6.24 7.48 14.60
CA ALA A 26 -6.21 8.30 13.39
C ALA A 26 -7.49 9.14 13.23
N ILE A 27 -8.67 8.59 13.54
CA ILE A 27 -9.94 9.32 13.51
C ILE A 27 -9.96 10.41 14.59
N GLU A 28 -9.57 10.08 15.81
CA GLU A 28 -9.45 11.06 16.92
C GLU A 28 -8.49 12.19 16.54
N ARG A 29 -7.31 11.85 15.99
CA ARG A 29 -6.35 12.86 15.54
C ARG A 29 -6.89 13.70 14.38
N ALA A 30 -7.62 13.10 13.44
CA ALA A 30 -8.26 13.84 12.35
C ALA A 30 -9.33 14.81 12.89
N GLN A 31 -10.09 14.41 13.91
CA GLN A 31 -11.05 15.27 14.62
C GLN A 31 -10.37 16.45 15.29
N GLU A 32 -9.26 16.23 15.99
CA GLU A 32 -8.47 17.31 16.58
C GLU A 32 -7.93 18.28 15.51
N LEU A 33 -7.34 17.73 14.44
CA LEU A 33 -6.77 18.52 13.36
C LEU A 33 -7.84 19.33 12.61
N ALA A 34 -9.06 18.81 12.51
CA ALA A 34 -10.15 19.51 11.83
C ALA A 34 -10.62 20.79 12.54
N VAL A 35 -10.31 20.92 13.84
CA VAL A 35 -10.57 22.16 14.59
C VAL A 35 -9.58 23.27 14.20
N VAL A 36 -8.34 22.90 13.84
CA VAL A 36 -7.23 23.85 13.66
C VAL A 36 -6.81 24.06 12.20
N ILE A 37 -7.19 23.17 11.29
CA ILE A 37 -6.87 23.28 9.85
C ILE A 37 -8.10 23.83 9.11
N PRO A 38 -8.04 25.07 8.58
CA PRO A 38 -9.12 25.60 7.75
C PRO A 38 -9.37 24.71 6.53
N ASN A 39 -10.64 24.50 6.17
CA ASN A 39 -11.08 23.66 5.04
C ASN A 39 -10.71 22.17 5.17
N SER A 40 -10.42 21.67 6.37
CA SER A 40 -10.31 20.23 6.60
C SER A 40 -11.69 19.56 6.50
N HIS A 41 -11.77 18.41 5.83
CA HIS A 41 -12.97 17.60 5.76
C HIS A 41 -12.71 16.22 6.36
N ILE A 42 -13.51 15.84 7.36
CA ILE A 42 -13.57 14.46 7.84
C ILE A 42 -14.68 13.77 7.07
N LEU A 43 -14.29 12.83 6.21
CA LEU A 43 -15.25 12.06 5.44
C LEU A 43 -15.98 11.09 6.40
N ASN A 44 -17.19 11.48 6.81
CA ASN A 44 -18.08 10.66 7.64
C ASN A 44 -18.78 9.53 6.86
N GLN A 45 -18.41 9.33 5.58
CA GLN A 45 -19.02 8.34 4.72
C GLN A 45 -17.93 7.55 4.01
N VAL A 46 -17.64 6.35 4.53
CA VAL A 46 -16.88 5.33 3.80
C VAL A 46 -17.87 4.28 3.35
N ASP A 47 -17.91 3.97 2.05
CA ASP A 47 -18.77 2.93 1.50
C ASP A 47 -18.00 1.62 1.27
N ILE A 48 -16.73 1.76 0.88
CA ILE A 48 -15.89 0.65 0.43
C ILE A 48 -14.47 0.82 0.94
N VAL A 49 -13.85 -0.26 1.39
CA VAL A 49 -12.42 -0.33 1.67
C VAL A 49 -11.74 -1.47 0.94
N CYS A 50 -10.51 -1.26 0.49
CA CYS A 50 -9.68 -2.30 -0.10
C CYS A 50 -8.24 -2.26 0.40
N PHE A 51 -7.68 -3.40 0.80
CA PHE A 51 -6.34 -3.49 1.38
C PHE A 51 -5.59 -4.76 0.99
N GLY A 52 -4.30 -4.59 0.65
CA GLY A 52 -3.35 -5.68 0.46
C GLY A 52 -3.22 -6.60 1.67
N VAL A 53 -3.26 -7.91 1.44
CA VAL A 53 -3.14 -8.92 2.50
C VAL A 53 -1.73 -9.48 2.60
N GLY A 54 -0.98 -9.00 3.59
CA GLY A 54 0.19 -9.67 4.15
C GLY A 54 -0.23 -10.62 5.27
N SER A 55 -0.27 -10.13 6.50
CA SER A 55 -0.83 -10.87 7.64
C SER A 55 -2.37 -10.84 7.70
N GLY A 56 -3.03 -9.96 6.94
CA GLY A 56 -4.49 -9.76 7.01
C GLY A 56 -4.96 -8.83 8.12
N GLY A 57 -4.08 -8.41 9.05
CA GLY A 57 -4.45 -7.58 10.19
C GLY A 57 -5.18 -6.29 9.81
N THR A 58 -4.69 -5.52 8.85
CA THR A 58 -5.35 -4.28 8.41
C THR A 58 -6.74 -4.56 7.83
N CYS A 59 -6.86 -5.53 6.93
CA CYS A 59 -8.15 -5.88 6.32
C CYS A 59 -9.17 -6.31 7.38
N THR A 60 -8.76 -7.15 8.34
CA THR A 60 -9.61 -7.63 9.43
C THR A 60 -9.98 -6.53 10.43
N GLY A 61 -8.99 -5.84 10.98
CA GLY A 61 -9.20 -4.86 12.04
C GLY A 61 -10.01 -3.65 11.57
N VAL A 62 -9.66 -3.10 10.39
CA VAL A 62 -10.40 -1.98 9.80
C VAL A 62 -11.79 -2.44 9.34
N GLY A 63 -11.88 -3.60 8.69
CA GLY A 63 -13.15 -4.14 8.21
C GLY A 63 -14.17 -4.38 9.33
N ARG A 64 -13.74 -4.97 10.45
CA ARG A 64 -14.59 -5.16 11.64
C ARG A 64 -15.06 -3.83 12.22
N PHE A 65 -14.13 -2.92 12.51
CA PHE A 65 -14.46 -1.61 13.09
C PHE A 65 -15.44 -0.82 12.21
N LEU A 66 -15.23 -0.78 10.90
CA LEU A 66 -16.13 -0.07 10.00
C LEU A 66 -17.50 -0.74 9.91
N LYS A 67 -17.58 -2.07 9.90
CA LYS A 67 -18.86 -2.80 9.88
C LYS A 67 -19.65 -2.66 11.18
N GLU A 68 -18.99 -2.48 12.32
CA GLU A 68 -19.65 -2.11 13.58
C GLU A 68 -20.37 -0.75 13.48
N LYS A 69 -19.83 0.18 12.68
CA LYS A 69 -20.44 1.51 12.44
C LYS A 69 -21.50 1.48 11.35
N ASN A 70 -21.24 0.75 10.26
CA ASN A 70 -22.17 0.57 9.15
C ASN A 70 -21.98 -0.82 8.52
N PRO A 71 -22.91 -1.76 8.72
CA PRO A 71 -22.78 -3.13 8.20
C PRO A 71 -22.80 -3.21 6.67
N ASN A 72 -23.27 -2.16 5.98
CA ASN A 72 -23.31 -2.09 4.52
C ASN A 72 -21.93 -1.84 3.89
N ILE A 73 -20.93 -1.44 4.66
CA ILE A 73 -19.57 -1.21 4.16
C ILE A 73 -19.02 -2.51 3.56
N LYS A 74 -18.45 -2.38 2.36
CA LYS A 74 -17.83 -3.47 1.62
C LYS A 74 -16.32 -3.49 1.88
N VAL A 75 -15.79 -4.67 2.15
CA VAL A 75 -14.37 -4.91 2.41
C VAL A 75 -13.83 -5.79 1.30
N TYR A 76 -12.70 -5.40 0.71
CA TYR A 76 -12.05 -6.12 -0.38
C TYR A 76 -10.58 -6.38 -0.05
N PRO A 77 -10.21 -7.63 0.27
CA PRO A 77 -8.81 -8.04 0.29
C PRO A 77 -8.18 -7.84 -1.09
N VAL A 78 -6.91 -7.45 -1.13
CA VAL A 78 -6.13 -7.33 -2.37
C VAL A 78 -4.95 -8.29 -2.29
N GLU A 79 -4.72 -9.04 -3.37
CA GLU A 79 -3.60 -9.96 -3.49
C GLU A 79 -2.94 -9.90 -4.88
N PRO A 80 -1.69 -10.41 -5.01
CA PRO A 80 -1.04 -10.50 -6.31
C PRO A 80 -1.79 -11.44 -7.24
N PHE A 81 -1.99 -11.02 -8.49
CA PHE A 81 -2.64 -11.84 -9.51
C PHE A 81 -1.88 -13.15 -9.74
N GLU A 82 -0.54 -13.11 -9.67
CA GLU A 82 0.32 -14.27 -9.86
C GLU A 82 0.21 -15.28 -8.70
N SER A 83 -0.14 -14.81 -7.49
CA SER A 83 -0.22 -15.62 -6.27
C SER A 83 -1.52 -15.39 -5.51
N SER A 84 -2.63 -15.82 -6.12
CA SER A 84 -3.98 -15.48 -5.63
C SER A 84 -4.60 -16.58 -4.75
N VAL A 85 -3.96 -16.83 -3.61
CA VAL A 85 -4.35 -17.92 -2.71
C VAL A 85 -5.68 -17.65 -1.99
N ILE A 86 -6.04 -16.39 -1.74
CA ILE A 86 -7.35 -16.02 -1.17
C ILE A 86 -8.48 -16.36 -2.15
N ASN A 87 -8.23 -16.24 -3.46
CA ASN A 87 -9.14 -16.70 -4.51
C ASN A 87 -9.05 -18.22 -4.80
N GLY A 88 -8.31 -19.00 -4.00
CA GLY A 88 -8.17 -20.44 -4.17
C GLY A 88 -7.24 -20.88 -5.31
N LEU A 89 -6.41 -19.97 -5.83
CA LEU A 89 -5.41 -20.29 -6.86
C LEU A 89 -4.06 -20.64 -6.23
N SER A 90 -3.17 -21.23 -7.03
CA SER A 90 -1.83 -21.62 -6.59
C SER A 90 -0.94 -20.42 -6.23
N HIS A 91 -0.07 -20.60 -5.24
CA HIS A 91 1.02 -19.66 -4.98
C HIS A 91 2.05 -19.67 -6.12
N SER A 92 2.57 -18.50 -6.48
CA SER A 92 3.64 -18.31 -7.47
C SER A 92 4.49 -17.09 -7.10
N PRO A 93 5.78 -17.01 -7.50
CA PRO A 93 6.57 -15.80 -7.30
C PRO A 93 5.91 -14.55 -7.90
N HIS A 94 5.96 -13.44 -7.16
CA HIS A 94 5.43 -12.13 -7.57
C HIS A 94 6.33 -11.00 -7.06
N LYS A 95 6.13 -9.78 -7.57
CA LYS A 95 6.97 -8.61 -7.23
C LYS A 95 6.35 -7.69 -6.17
N ILE A 96 5.09 -7.90 -5.80
CA ILE A 96 4.37 -7.04 -4.84
C ILE A 96 4.80 -7.36 -3.40
N GLN A 97 5.81 -6.64 -2.90
CA GLN A 97 6.33 -6.85 -1.54
C GLN A 97 5.32 -6.42 -0.46
N GLY A 98 5.18 -7.25 0.58
CA GLY A 98 4.34 -6.97 1.76
C GLY A 98 2.93 -7.58 1.72
N MET A 99 2.57 -8.31 0.66
CA MET A 99 1.34 -9.09 0.56
C MET A 99 1.58 -10.43 -0.17
N GLY A 100 0.57 -11.30 -0.24
CA GLY A 100 0.65 -12.53 -1.05
C GLY A 100 1.58 -13.60 -0.47
N ILE A 101 1.49 -13.87 0.83
CA ILE A 101 2.43 -14.75 1.55
C ILE A 101 2.33 -16.26 1.20
N GLY A 102 1.58 -16.62 0.15
CA GLY A 102 1.43 -18.01 -0.31
C GLY A 102 0.47 -18.88 0.50
N MET A 103 -0.21 -18.31 1.49
CA MET A 103 -1.25 -18.97 2.29
C MET A 103 -2.27 -17.93 2.76
N ILE A 104 -3.47 -18.38 3.15
CA ILE A 104 -4.45 -17.51 3.82
C ILE A 104 -4.00 -17.33 5.29
N PRO A 105 -3.71 -16.11 5.76
CA PRO A 105 -3.33 -15.89 7.15
C PRO A 105 -4.49 -16.18 8.10
N GLU A 106 -4.20 -16.75 9.27
CA GLU A 106 -5.23 -17.01 10.31
C GLU A 106 -5.90 -15.72 10.79
N VAL A 107 -5.16 -14.60 10.80
CA VAL A 107 -5.66 -13.28 11.21
C VAL A 107 -6.64 -12.69 10.18
N LEU A 108 -6.67 -13.18 8.92
CA LEU A 108 -7.61 -12.71 7.92
C LEU A 108 -9.02 -13.27 8.18
N ASP A 109 -9.95 -12.40 8.56
CA ASP A 109 -11.34 -12.77 8.79
C ASP A 109 -12.09 -12.86 7.46
N GLN A 110 -12.27 -14.10 6.99
CA GLN A 110 -12.93 -14.40 5.72
C GLN A 110 -14.43 -14.10 5.73
N SER A 111 -15.05 -13.86 6.90
CA SER A 111 -16.47 -13.51 6.97
C SER A 111 -16.78 -12.06 6.56
N LEU A 112 -15.74 -11.20 6.46
CA LEU A 112 -15.91 -9.78 6.18
C LEU A 112 -16.12 -9.45 4.70
N TYR A 113 -15.78 -10.36 3.79
CA TYR A 113 -15.76 -10.14 2.35
C TYR A 113 -16.34 -11.33 1.58
N THR A 114 -16.66 -11.10 0.31
CA THR A 114 -17.21 -12.12 -0.60
C THR A 114 -16.33 -12.39 -1.81
N GLU A 115 -15.44 -11.45 -2.14
CA GLU A 115 -14.45 -11.57 -3.20
C GLU A 115 -13.17 -10.85 -2.76
N ALA A 116 -12.04 -11.28 -3.32
CA ALA A 116 -10.75 -10.62 -3.18
C ALA A 116 -10.25 -10.15 -4.55
N LEU A 117 -9.71 -8.94 -4.61
CA LEU A 117 -9.21 -8.33 -5.83
C LEU A 117 -7.80 -8.81 -6.14
N ARG A 118 -7.53 -8.98 -7.43
CA ARG A 118 -6.26 -9.46 -7.95
C ARG A 118 -5.60 -8.35 -8.75
N VAL A 119 -4.33 -8.08 -8.49
CA VAL A 119 -3.55 -7.05 -9.18
C VAL A 119 -2.24 -7.62 -9.69
N HIS A 120 -1.94 -7.40 -10.97
CA HIS A 120 -0.66 -7.83 -11.54
C HIS A 120 0.50 -7.03 -10.94
N SER A 121 1.63 -7.70 -10.78
CA SER A 121 2.85 -7.09 -10.26
C SER A 121 3.30 -5.89 -11.08
N ASP A 122 3.19 -5.97 -12.41
CA ASP A 122 3.62 -4.90 -13.30
C ASP A 122 2.66 -3.69 -13.25
N ASP A 123 1.35 -3.91 -13.12
CA ASP A 123 0.37 -2.84 -12.89
C ASP A 123 0.61 -2.12 -11.57
N ALA A 124 0.92 -2.87 -10.50
CA ALA A 124 1.23 -2.31 -9.19
C ALA A 124 2.49 -1.43 -9.23
N ILE A 125 3.54 -1.87 -9.93
CA ILE A 125 4.76 -1.09 -10.12
C ILE A 125 4.48 0.18 -10.94
N ALA A 126 3.76 0.05 -12.05
CA ALA A 126 3.40 1.18 -12.90
C ALA A 126 2.58 2.21 -12.12
N MET A 127 1.60 1.78 -11.33
CA MET A 127 0.78 2.66 -10.50
C MET A 127 1.60 3.33 -9.39
N ALA A 128 2.53 2.63 -8.73
CA ALA A 128 3.39 3.23 -7.73
C ALA A 128 4.28 4.35 -8.32
N LYS A 129 4.77 4.18 -9.56
CA LYS A 129 5.46 5.25 -10.30
C LYS A 129 4.53 6.43 -10.61
N ARG A 130 3.31 6.16 -11.08
CA ARG A 130 2.31 7.20 -11.36
C ARG A 130 1.94 8.00 -10.12
N LEU A 131 1.76 7.36 -8.96
CA LEU A 131 1.52 8.06 -7.68
C LEU A 131 2.63 9.07 -7.36
N ALA A 132 3.89 8.74 -7.61
CA ALA A 132 4.99 9.65 -7.37
C ALA A 132 5.00 10.85 -8.34
N ILE A 133 4.66 10.61 -9.62
CA ILE A 133 4.73 11.62 -10.68
C ILE A 133 3.49 12.52 -10.70
N GLU A 134 2.30 11.93 -10.54
CA GLU A 134 1.00 12.59 -10.72
C GLU A 134 0.49 13.19 -9.40
N GLU A 135 0.78 12.55 -8.27
CA GLU A 135 0.18 12.89 -6.95
C GLU A 135 1.23 13.28 -5.89
N ALA A 136 2.52 13.28 -6.24
CA ALA A 136 3.64 13.47 -5.30
C ALA A 136 3.62 12.49 -4.10
N ILE A 137 3.02 11.31 -4.26
CA ILE A 137 2.97 10.26 -3.25
C ILE A 137 4.02 9.20 -3.57
N LEU A 138 5.13 9.24 -2.84
CA LEU A 138 6.20 8.26 -2.98
C LEU A 138 5.87 6.97 -2.19
N GLY A 139 5.04 6.10 -2.78
CA GLY A 139 4.61 4.83 -2.19
C GLY A 139 5.41 3.61 -2.65
N GLY A 140 5.37 2.53 -1.86
CA GLY A 140 5.88 1.21 -2.26
C GLY A 140 4.97 0.47 -3.27
N ILE A 141 5.43 -0.70 -3.74
CA ILE A 141 4.72 -1.51 -4.75
C ILE A 141 3.32 -1.93 -4.27
N SER A 142 3.17 -2.28 -2.99
CA SER A 142 1.87 -2.65 -2.41
C SER A 142 0.89 -1.49 -2.35
N SER A 143 1.36 -0.25 -2.19
CA SER A 143 0.54 0.96 -2.32
C SER A 143 -0.01 1.12 -3.74
N GLY A 144 0.83 0.87 -4.75
CA GLY A 144 0.39 0.84 -6.15
C GLY A 144 -0.68 -0.22 -6.39
N ALA A 145 -0.53 -1.42 -5.81
CA ALA A 145 -1.53 -2.48 -5.91
C ALA A 145 -2.88 -2.08 -5.29
N ASN A 146 -2.85 -1.47 -4.11
CA ASN A 146 -4.03 -0.93 -3.42
C ASN A 146 -4.78 0.11 -4.27
N VAL A 147 -4.06 1.04 -4.89
CA VAL A 147 -4.67 2.06 -5.76
C VAL A 147 -5.22 1.45 -7.05
N CYS A 148 -4.53 0.48 -7.65
CA CYS A 148 -5.08 -0.29 -8.77
C CYS A 148 -6.41 -0.97 -8.40
N ALA A 149 -6.47 -1.62 -7.25
CA ALA A 149 -7.68 -2.27 -6.75
C ALA A 149 -8.82 -1.26 -6.50
N ALA A 150 -8.51 -0.11 -5.91
CA ALA A 150 -9.48 0.97 -5.71
C ALA A 150 -10.04 1.48 -7.06
N ILE A 151 -9.19 1.65 -8.08
CA ILE A 151 -9.60 2.05 -9.43
C ILE A 151 -10.45 0.96 -10.10
N GLN A 152 -10.11 -0.33 -9.93
CA GLN A 152 -10.95 -1.44 -10.43
C GLN A 152 -12.36 -1.38 -9.84
N LEU A 153 -12.48 -1.13 -8.53
CA LEU A 153 -13.76 -0.96 -7.86
C LEU A 153 -14.52 0.29 -8.32
N ALA A 154 -13.82 1.42 -8.50
CA ALA A 154 -14.40 2.69 -8.94
C ALA A 154 -14.97 2.62 -10.36
N LYS A 155 -14.42 1.75 -11.22
CA LYS A 155 -14.91 1.50 -12.58
C LYS A 155 -16.22 0.70 -12.62
N ARG A 156 -16.62 0.05 -11.53
CA ARG A 156 -17.85 -0.75 -11.48
C ARG A 156 -19.08 0.16 -11.43
N PRO A 157 -20.10 -0.01 -12.31
CA PRO A 157 -21.27 0.88 -12.36
C PRO A 157 -22.00 1.05 -11.03
N GLU A 158 -22.11 -0.02 -10.24
CA GLU A 158 -22.75 -0.04 -8.92
C GLU A 158 -22.00 0.75 -7.84
N ASN A 159 -20.77 1.20 -8.13
CA ASN A 159 -19.94 1.99 -7.22
C ASN A 159 -19.86 3.47 -7.59
N ARG A 160 -20.62 3.93 -8.59
CA ARG A 160 -20.67 5.36 -8.93
C ARG A 160 -21.12 6.18 -7.73
N GLY A 161 -20.36 7.23 -7.42
CA GLY A 161 -20.65 8.17 -6.32
C GLY A 161 -20.30 7.65 -4.92
N LYS A 162 -19.75 6.43 -4.79
CA LYS A 162 -19.31 5.89 -3.50
C LYS A 162 -17.89 6.34 -3.16
N LEU A 163 -17.61 6.50 -1.87
CA LEU A 163 -16.25 6.69 -1.37
C LEU A 163 -15.54 5.34 -1.18
N ILE A 164 -14.42 5.18 -1.88
CA ILE A 164 -13.51 4.04 -1.74
C ILE A 164 -12.26 4.52 -1.01
N VAL A 165 -11.92 3.84 0.08
CA VAL A 165 -10.71 4.12 0.88
C VAL A 165 -9.70 2.97 0.76
N THR A 166 -8.43 3.33 0.59
CA THR A 166 -7.31 2.38 0.61
C THR A 166 -6.11 3.01 1.32
N THR A 167 -4.99 2.29 1.39
CA THR A 167 -3.78 2.75 2.10
C THR A 167 -2.55 2.79 1.21
N VAL A 168 -1.65 3.72 1.54
CA VAL A 168 -0.25 3.72 1.09
C VAL A 168 0.57 3.14 2.22
N ASN A 169 1.03 1.90 2.05
CA ASN A 169 1.53 1.07 3.16
C ASN A 169 2.93 1.44 3.63
N SER A 170 3.75 2.00 2.75
CA SER A 170 5.16 2.28 3.01
C SER A 170 5.72 3.34 2.07
N PHE A 171 6.75 4.04 2.55
CA PHE A 171 7.47 5.05 1.79
C PHE A 171 8.39 4.42 0.73
N GLY A 172 8.38 4.99 -0.47
CA GLY A 172 8.99 4.43 -1.67
C GLY A 172 10.52 4.35 -1.63
N GLU A 173 11.19 5.19 -0.84
CA GLU A 173 12.66 5.18 -0.70
C GLU A 173 13.22 3.81 -0.27
N ARG A 174 12.47 3.08 0.56
CA ARG A 174 12.85 1.72 0.99
C ARG A 174 13.02 0.74 -0.18
N TYR A 175 12.43 1.05 -1.33
CA TYR A 175 12.36 0.18 -2.50
C TYR A 175 13.37 0.55 -3.58
N LEU A 176 14.31 1.48 -3.33
CA LEU A 176 15.30 1.94 -4.32
C LEU A 176 16.13 0.83 -4.95
N SER A 177 16.29 -0.33 -4.30
CA SER A 177 17.03 -1.50 -4.82
C SER A 177 16.14 -2.54 -5.52
N THR A 178 14.83 -2.31 -5.61
CA THR A 178 13.85 -3.28 -6.14
C THR A 178 13.50 -3.01 -7.61
N ALA A 179 12.61 -3.83 -8.18
CA ALA A 179 12.04 -3.61 -9.52
C ALA A 179 11.29 -2.27 -9.66
N LEU A 180 10.83 -1.66 -8.56
CA LEU A 180 10.14 -0.37 -8.62
C LEU A 180 10.99 0.74 -9.26
N TYR A 181 12.30 0.74 -8.97
CA TYR A 181 13.24 1.76 -9.44
C TYR A 181 14.30 1.23 -10.42
N SER A 182 14.19 -0.01 -10.93
CA SER A 182 15.23 -0.59 -11.80
C SER A 182 15.50 0.25 -13.04
N GLU A 183 14.45 0.64 -13.75
CA GLU A 183 14.54 1.51 -14.94
C GLU A 183 15.18 2.87 -14.62
N ILE A 184 14.87 3.45 -13.46
CA ILE A 184 15.43 4.75 -13.04
C ILE A 184 16.91 4.58 -12.72
N ARG A 185 17.30 3.52 -12.01
CA ARG A 185 18.70 3.22 -11.72
C ARG A 185 19.51 3.01 -13.00
N GLU A 186 18.97 2.26 -13.95
CA GLU A 186 19.60 2.03 -15.26
C GLU A 186 19.78 3.34 -16.03
N LYS A 187 18.75 4.20 -16.07
CA LYS A 187 18.84 5.53 -16.68
C LYS A 187 19.89 6.40 -16.01
N VAL A 188 19.94 6.45 -14.69
CA VAL A 188 20.92 7.25 -13.93
C VAL A 188 22.33 6.72 -14.13
N ALA A 189 22.53 5.40 -14.16
CA ALA A 189 23.83 4.80 -14.42
C ALA A 189 24.36 5.08 -15.84
N ALA A 190 23.45 5.32 -16.79
CA ALA A 190 23.77 5.66 -18.17
C ALA A 190 23.89 7.18 -18.43
N MET A 191 23.68 8.04 -17.41
CA MET A 191 23.86 9.49 -17.58
C MET A 191 25.34 9.83 -17.76
N ASP A 192 25.62 10.68 -18.75
CA ASP A 192 26.97 11.21 -18.96
C ASP A 192 27.44 11.95 -17.71
N GLN A 193 28.68 11.68 -17.31
CA GLN A 193 29.32 12.46 -16.27
C GLN A 193 29.85 13.74 -16.89
N MET A 194 29.37 14.89 -16.41
CA MET A 194 29.99 16.16 -16.77
C MET A 194 31.45 16.16 -16.33
N THR A 195 32.34 16.68 -17.18
CA THR A 195 33.71 16.94 -16.75
C THR A 195 33.72 18.04 -15.69
N LEU A 196 34.84 18.16 -14.99
CA LEU A 196 35.02 19.25 -14.01
C LEU A 196 34.91 20.62 -14.70
N GLU A 197 35.46 20.76 -15.91
CA GLU A 197 35.40 21.97 -16.71
C GLU A 197 33.96 22.33 -17.11
N GLU A 198 33.17 21.34 -17.54
CA GLU A 198 31.76 21.53 -17.89
C GLU A 198 30.94 21.91 -16.64
N SER A 199 31.22 21.28 -15.51
CA SER A 199 30.56 21.56 -14.23
C SER A 199 30.85 22.99 -13.77
N ILE A 200 32.12 23.42 -13.88
CA ILE A 200 32.53 24.81 -13.58
C ILE A 200 31.87 25.80 -14.53
N ALA A 201 31.82 25.50 -15.84
CA ALA A 201 31.18 26.37 -16.83
C ALA A 201 29.67 26.53 -16.57
N SER A 202 28.98 25.43 -16.24
CA SER A 202 27.56 25.45 -15.90
C SER A 202 27.28 26.22 -14.60
N ALA A 203 28.10 26.01 -13.57
CA ALA A 203 28.00 26.77 -12.31
C ALA A 203 28.23 28.27 -12.53
N LYS A 204 29.23 28.63 -13.33
CA LYS A 204 29.52 30.01 -13.73
C LYS A 204 28.35 30.66 -14.47
N ALA A 205 27.78 29.96 -15.45
CA ALA A 205 26.60 30.42 -16.18
C ALA A 205 25.38 30.63 -15.27
N TYR A 206 25.13 29.72 -14.33
CA TYR A 206 24.05 29.85 -13.34
C TYR A 206 24.27 31.03 -12.39
N LEU A 207 25.53 31.27 -11.97
CA LEU A 207 25.91 32.35 -11.07
C LEU A 207 26.15 33.70 -11.76
N GLY A 208 26.15 33.72 -13.10
CA GLY A 208 26.39 34.94 -13.90
C GLY A 208 27.82 35.49 -13.83
N ILE A 209 28.82 34.62 -13.64
CA ILE A 209 30.26 34.98 -13.51
C ILE A 209 31.16 34.30 -14.55
#